data_AF-A0AAU8DHA5-F1
#
_entry.id   AF-A0AAU8DHA5-F1
#
_cell.length_a   1.000
_cell.length_b   1.000
_cell.length_c   1.000
_cell.angle_alpha   90.00
_cell.angle_beta   90.00
_cell.angle_gamma   90.00
#
_symmetry.space_group_name_H-M   'P 1'
#
loop_
_entity.id
_entity.type
_entity.pdbx_description
1 polymer ?
#
loop_
_entity_poly.entity_id
_entity_poly.type
_entity_poly.pdbx_seq_one_letter_code
_entity_poly.pdbx_strand_id
1 'polypeptide(L)'
;MKTVIFKAELQKRLKVAEAQGAASIDINSGEMHRTVGGYPSTRHHMPVCCSVMYAEMRASDRTISQPPKGKGASLTIRYTLPR
;
A
#
# COMPACT_ATOMS: atom_id res chain seq x y z
N MET A 1 7.41 -7.77 13.19
CA MET A 1 8.37 -8.03 12.08
C MET A 1 7.83 -7.74 10.68
N LYS A 2 6.69 -8.28 10.21
CA LYS A 2 6.21 -8.06 8.82
C LYS A 2 5.50 -6.72 8.55
N THR A 3 4.76 -6.19 9.53
CA THR A 3 4.12 -4.87 9.46
C THR A 3 5.14 -3.76 9.18
N VAL A 4 6.34 -3.85 9.77
CA VAL A 4 7.43 -2.87 9.59
C VAL A 4 7.91 -2.84 8.14
N ILE A 5 8.03 -3.99 7.47
CA ILE A 5 8.51 -4.05 6.08
C ILE A 5 7.46 -3.45 5.13
N PHE A 6 6.18 -3.78 5.30
CA PHE A 6 5.12 -3.18 4.49
C PHE A 6 4.99 -1.68 4.74
N LYS A 7 5.14 -1.23 5.98
CA LYS A 7 5.14 0.19 6.30
C LYS A 7 6.32 0.91 5.65
N ALA A 8 7.52 0.33 5.71
CA ALA A 8 8.71 0.90 5.08
C ALA A 8 8.56 1.01 3.55
N GLU A 9 8.04 -0.03 2.89
CA GLU A 9 7.80 0.00 1.45
C GLU A 9 6.74 1.04 1.06
N LEU A 10 5.64 1.11 1.81
CA LEU A 10 4.60 2.13 1.58
C LEU A 10 5.18 3.54 1.71
N GLN A 11 5.91 3.80 2.80
CA GLN A 11 6.56 5.08 3.05
C GLN A 11 7.60 5.43 1.97
N LYS A 12 8.34 4.45 1.47
CA LYS A 12 9.28 4.63 0.35
C LYS A 12 8.54 5.11 -0.91
N ARG A 13 7.42 4.48 -1.29
CA ARG A 13 6.63 4.86 -2.46
C ARG A 13 6.06 6.28 -2.34
N LEU A 14 5.53 6.62 -1.16
CA LEU A 14 5.01 7.96 -0.88
C LEU A 14 6.10 9.03 -1.03
N LYS A 15 7.27 8.83 -0.40
CA LYS A 15 8.40 9.76 -0.49
C LYS A 15 8.91 9.94 -1.92
N VAL A 16 8.97 8.87 -2.70
CA VAL A 16 9.40 8.95 -4.11
C VAL A 16 8.42 9.77 -4.93
N ALA A 17 7.11 9.54 -4.79
CA ALA A 17 6.10 10.32 -5.51
C ALA A 17 6.07 11.79 -5.05
N GLU A 18 6.24 12.04 -3.76
CA GLU A 18 6.34 13.39 -3.21
C GLU A 18 7.57 14.15 -3.73
N ALA A 19 8.73 13.48 -3.78
CA ALA A 19 9.95 14.04 -4.36
C ALA A 19 9.83 14.32 -5.86
N GLN A 20 8.92 13.63 -6.56
CA GLN A 20 8.58 13.89 -7.96
C GLN A 20 7.52 14.98 -8.15
N GLY A 21 7.04 15.59 -7.06
CA GLY A 21 6.02 16.65 -7.10
C GLY A 21 4.61 16.14 -7.43
N ALA A 22 4.34 14.84 -7.26
CA ALA A 22 3.01 14.29 -7.49
C ALA A 22 2.03 14.77 -6.42
N ALA A 23 0.82 15.17 -6.83
CA ALA A 23 -0.26 15.53 -5.90
C ALA A 23 -0.92 14.31 -5.24
N SER A 24 -0.78 13.12 -5.84
CA SER A 24 -1.24 11.86 -5.27
C SER A 24 -0.54 10.67 -5.91
N ILE A 25 -0.59 9.51 -5.25
CA ILE A 25 -0.15 8.22 -5.80
C ILE A 25 -1.18 7.13 -5.50
N ASP A 26 -1.46 6.29 -6.50
CA ASP A 26 -2.28 5.08 -6.34
C ASP A 26 -1.36 3.89 -6.04
N ILE A 27 -1.62 3.21 -4.92
CA ILE A 27 -0.82 2.06 -4.50
C ILE A 27 -1.73 0.85 -4.41
N ASN A 28 -1.40 -0.20 -5.17
CA ASN A 28 -2.07 -1.48 -5.14
C ASN A 28 -1.42 -2.46 -4.14
N SER A 29 -2.23 -3.12 -3.32
CA SER A 29 -1.77 -4.06 -2.29
C SER A 29 -1.12 -5.31 -2.86
N GLY A 30 -1.61 -5.82 -3.99
CA GLY A 30 -1.06 -6.99 -4.67
C GLY A 30 0.34 -6.74 -5.21
N GLU A 31 0.54 -5.59 -5.85
CA GLU A 31 1.86 -5.16 -6.35
C GLU A 31 2.85 -4.92 -5.21
N MET A 32 2.42 -4.21 -4.17
CA MET A 32 3.25 -3.98 -2.99
C MET A 32 3.63 -5.30 -2.30
N HIS A 33 2.66 -6.23 -2.17
CA HIS A 33 2.89 -7.55 -1.61
C HIS A 33 3.90 -8.38 -2.40
N ARG A 34 3.82 -8.38 -3.73
CA ARG A 34 4.80 -9.08 -4.58
C ARG A 34 6.20 -8.47 -4.46
N THR A 35 6.29 -7.14 -4.38
CA THR A 35 7.56 -6.41 -4.24
C THR A 35 8.26 -6.74 -2.92
N VAL A 36 7.51 -6.78 -1.81
CA VAL A 36 8.03 -7.06 -0.47
C VAL A 36 8.23 -8.56 -0.21
N GLY A 37 7.39 -9.41 -0.81
CA GLY A 37 7.39 -10.85 -0.59
C GLY A 37 8.60 -11.56 -1.19
N GLY A 38 9.19 -11.00 -2.25
CA GLY A 38 10.16 -11.70 -3.10
C GLY A 38 9.48 -12.78 -3.95
N TYR A 39 10.14 -13.19 -5.04
CA TYR A 39 9.71 -14.31 -5.87
C TYR A 39 10.72 -15.47 -5.80
N PRO A 40 10.25 -16.73 -5.67
CA PRO A 40 8.89 -17.12 -5.34
C PRO A 40 8.64 -16.94 -3.83
N SER A 41 7.53 -16.29 -3.45
CA SER A 41 7.08 -16.29 -2.04
C SER A 41 5.76 -17.00 -1.88
N THR A 42 5.74 -17.90 -0.89
CA THR A 42 4.66 -18.85 -0.59
C THR A 42 3.68 -18.35 0.47
N ARG A 43 3.68 -17.05 0.83
CA ARG A 43 3.09 -16.63 2.12
C ARG A 43 1.89 -15.69 2.04
N HIS A 44 0.87 -16.09 2.81
CA HIS A 44 -0.45 -15.47 3.05
C HIS A 44 -0.42 -14.15 3.85
N HIS A 45 0.51 -13.22 3.56
CA HIS A 45 0.61 -11.96 4.32
C HIS A 45 -0.26 -10.82 3.79
N MET A 46 -1.13 -11.12 2.83
CA MET A 46 -2.04 -10.14 2.22
C MET A 46 -2.89 -9.35 3.24
N PRO A 47 -3.47 -9.96 4.30
CA PRO A 47 -4.23 -9.20 5.29
C PRO A 47 -3.37 -8.17 6.04
N VAL A 48 -2.09 -8.47 6.29
CA VAL A 48 -1.16 -7.54 6.95
C VAL A 48 -0.83 -6.38 6.02
N CYS A 49 -0.56 -6.65 4.75
CA CYS A 49 -0.33 -5.63 3.72
C CYS A 49 -1.51 -4.64 3.64
N CYS A 50 -2.73 -5.17 3.53
CA CYS A 50 -3.94 -4.34 3.46
C CYS A 50 -4.15 -3.53 4.75
N SER A 51 -3.97 -4.16 5.93
CA SER A 51 -4.08 -3.46 7.22
C SER A 51 -3.10 -2.29 7.33
N VAL A 52 -1.85 -2.45 6.87
CA VAL A 52 -0.87 -1.36 6.85
C VAL A 52 -1.32 -0.22 5.94
N MET A 53 -1.80 -0.55 4.73
CA MET A 53 -2.28 0.48 3.81
C MET A 53 -3.43 1.29 4.39
N TYR A 54 -4.44 0.62 4.98
CA TYR A 54 -5.55 1.31 5.64
C TYR A 54 -5.09 2.13 6.86
N ALA A 55 -4.19 1.59 7.68
CA ALA A 55 -3.72 2.28 8.88
C ALA A 55 -2.93 3.56 8.57
N GLU A 56 -2.32 3.65 7.40
CA GLU A 56 -1.58 4.84 6.95
C GLU A 56 -2.46 5.82 6.17
N MET A 57 -3.76 5.56 5.97
CA MET A 57 -4.67 6.52 5.35
C MET A 57 -4.87 7.76 6.25
N ARG A 58 -4.96 8.93 5.62
CA ARG A 58 -5.44 10.20 6.18
C ARG A 58 -6.81 10.53 5.58
N ALA A 59 -7.48 11.54 6.15
CA ALA A 59 -8.80 11.98 5.68
C ALA A 59 -8.83 12.43 4.20
N SER A 60 -7.69 12.85 3.66
CA SER A 60 -7.52 13.23 2.26
C SER A 60 -7.36 12.06 1.29
N ASP A 61 -7.16 10.84 1.79
CA ASP A 61 -6.89 9.66 0.98
C ASP A 61 -8.19 8.94 0.62
N ARG A 62 -8.17 8.15 -0.46
CA ARG A 62 -9.37 7.48 -0.98
C ARG A 62 -9.09 6.06 -1.40
N THR A 63 -9.95 5.13 -1.01
CA THR A 63 -9.96 3.78 -1.58
C THR A 63 -10.53 3.84 -2.99
N ILE A 64 -9.71 3.50 -4.00
CA ILE A 64 -10.10 3.52 -5.41
C ILE A 64 -10.77 2.21 -5.80
N SER A 65 -10.25 1.09 -5.30
CA SER A 65 -10.84 -0.23 -5.51
C SER A 65 -10.55 -1.13 -4.30
N GLN A 66 -11.48 -2.03 -3.99
CA GLN A 66 -11.30 -3.03 -2.94
C GLN A 66 -12.06 -4.31 -3.29
N PRO A 67 -11.58 -5.49 -2.86
CA PRO A 67 -12.37 -6.71 -2.97
C PRO A 67 -13.65 -6.63 -2.12
N PRO A 68 -14.66 -7.48 -2.37
CA PRO A 68 -15.91 -7.47 -1.61
C PRO A 68 -15.73 -7.62 -0.09
N LYS A 69 -14.65 -8.28 0.34
CA LYS A 69 -14.28 -8.47 1.75
C LYS A 69 -13.33 -7.38 2.30
N GLY A 70 -13.11 -6.30 1.55
CA GLY A 70 -12.23 -5.15 1.89
C GLY A 70 -10.73 -5.43 1.75
N LYS A 71 -10.23 -6.54 2.30
CA LYS A 71 -8.80 -6.91 2.23
C LYS A 71 -8.52 -7.92 1.12
N GLY A 72 -7.51 -7.66 0.31
CA GLY A 72 -7.04 -8.57 -0.73
C GLY A 72 -6.18 -7.85 -1.78
N ALA A 73 -5.64 -8.61 -2.74
CA ALA A 73 -4.67 -8.14 -3.72
C ALA A 73 -5.21 -7.08 -4.71
N SER A 74 -6.53 -6.94 -4.83
CA SER A 74 -7.17 -5.91 -5.66
C SER A 74 -7.38 -4.59 -4.92
N LEU A 75 -7.02 -4.49 -3.63
CA LEU A 75 -7.11 -3.23 -2.88
C LEU A 75 -6.16 -2.19 -3.48
N THR A 76 -6.70 -1.04 -3.85
CA THR A 76 -5.96 0.11 -4.34
C THR A 76 -6.40 1.36 -3.59
N ILE A 77 -5.44 2.06 -3.00
CA ILE A 77 -5.67 3.31 -2.25
C ILE A 77 -4.89 4.43 -2.92
N ARG A 78 -5.58 5.54 -3.15
CA ARG A 78 -5.00 6.82 -3.54
C ARG A 78 -4.59 7.59 -2.30
N TYR A 79 -3.29 7.84 -2.18
CA TYR A 79 -2.73 8.69 -1.13
C TYR A 79 -2.49 10.09 -1.68
N THR A 80 -3.02 11.09 -1.00
CA THR A 80 -2.82 12.51 -1.32
C THR A 80 -1.48 12.97 -0.74
N LEU A 81 -0.76 13.80 -1.50
CA LEU A 81 0.58 14.31 -1.20
C LEU A 81 0.62 15.85 -1.38
N PRO A 82 1.56 16.58 -0.76
CA PRO A 82 2.58 16.12 0.20
C PRO A 82 1.97 15.79 1.57
N ARG A 83 2.67 15.03 2.42
CA ARG A 83 2.09 14.56 3.69
C ARG A 83 3.07 14.29 4.82
#